data_AF-A0A258Q5M0-F1
#
_entry.id   AF-A0A258Q5M0-F1
#
_cell.length_a   1.000
_cell.length_b   1.000
_cell.length_c   1.000
_cell.angle_alpha   90.00
_cell.angle_beta   90.00
_cell.angle_gamma   90.00
#
_symmetry.space_group_name_H-M   'P 1'
#
loop_
_entity.id
_entity.type
_entity.pdbx_description
1 polymer ?
#
loop_
_entity_poly.entity_id
_entity_poly.type
_entity_poly.pdbx_seq_one_letter_code
_entity_poly.pdbx_strand_id
1 'polypeptide(L)'
;MDIFVLSHAEREKLINRHPVVTRDFVIVTPVIEKAYSLIRERVWMRSTGTFLHASQRTGKSICAQTVEALLKEEYQDIVIMSFSATKREGRSTAMFIE
;
A
#
# COMPACT_ATOMS: atom_id res chain seq x y z
N MET A 1 -2.40 27.82 -5.39
CA MET A 1 -3.34 28.45 -4.44
C MET A 1 -2.60 28.68 -3.15
N ASP A 2 -2.55 29.92 -2.67
CA ASP A 2 -1.84 30.25 -1.44
C ASP A 2 -2.78 30.04 -0.24
N ILE A 3 -2.54 28.96 0.50
CA ILE A 3 -3.40 28.51 1.62
C ILE A 3 -3.47 29.54 2.75
N PHE A 4 -2.53 30.50 2.80
CA PHE A 4 -2.47 31.52 3.83
C PHE A 4 -3.50 32.65 3.64
N VAL A 5 -4.13 32.76 2.47
CA VAL A 5 -5.09 33.83 2.13
C VAL A 5 -6.56 33.41 2.28
N LEU A 6 -6.84 32.14 2.56
CA LEU A 6 -8.21 31.61 2.59
C LEU A 6 -8.95 31.95 3.89
N SER A 7 -10.24 32.32 3.75
CA SER A 7 -11.17 32.52 4.87
C SER A 7 -11.52 31.19 5.56
N HIS A 8 -12.06 31.25 6.78
CA HIS A 8 -12.38 30.06 7.56
C HIS A 8 -13.36 29.11 6.83
N ALA A 9 -14.43 29.65 6.24
CA ALA A 9 -15.44 28.87 5.51
C ALA A 9 -14.89 28.19 4.25
N GLU A 10 -13.88 28.77 3.60
CA GLU A 10 -13.23 28.17 2.44
C GLU A 10 -12.26 27.06 2.85
N ARG A 11 -11.55 27.22 3.97
CA ARG A 11 -10.69 26.18 4.55
C ARG A 11 -11.47 24.94 4.94
N GLU A 12 -12.66 25.12 5.52
CA GLU A 12 -13.51 24.01 5.93
C GLU A 12 -13.95 23.15 4.74
N LYS A 13 -14.25 23.77 3.59
CA LYS A 13 -14.57 23.04 2.35
C LYS A 13 -13.39 22.22 1.81
N LEU A 14 -12.16 22.63 2.12
CA LEU A 14 -10.94 21.98 1.66
C LEU A 14 -10.44 20.88 2.62
N ILE A 15 -11.00 20.76 3.83
CA ILE A 15 -10.53 19.79 4.84
C ILE A 15 -10.58 18.35 4.33
N ASN A 16 -11.60 18.01 3.56
CA ASN A 16 -11.79 16.67 2.99
C ASN A 16 -10.76 16.34 1.89
N ARG A 17 -10.09 17.36 1.35
CA ARG A 17 -9.00 17.23 0.36
C ARG A 17 -7.63 17.43 0.99
N HIS A 18 -7.56 17.60 2.31
CA HIS A 18 -6.30 17.83 2.98
C HIS A 18 -5.44 16.55 2.92
N PRO A 19 -4.15 16.63 2.54
CA PRO A 19 -3.28 15.45 2.38
C PRO A 19 -3.21 14.55 3.62
N VAL A 20 -3.31 15.13 4.82
CA VAL A 20 -3.37 14.36 6.09
C VAL A 20 -4.65 13.51 6.19
N VAL A 21 -5.76 14.01 5.67
CA VAL A 21 -7.06 13.31 5.67
C VAL A 21 -7.11 12.28 4.56
N THR A 22 -6.67 12.65 3.36
CA THR A 22 -6.63 11.74 2.19
C THR A 22 -5.53 10.70 2.30
N ARG A 23 -4.58 10.89 3.22
CA ARG A 23 -3.36 10.09 3.38
C ARG A 23 -2.40 10.17 2.19
N ASP A 24 -2.53 11.22 1.38
CA ASP A 24 -1.64 11.54 0.25
C ASP A 24 -0.36 12.26 0.70
N PHE A 25 0.24 11.81 1.81
CA PHE A 25 1.51 12.32 2.32
C PHE A 25 2.64 11.30 2.14
N VAL A 26 2.39 10.23 1.39
CA VAL A 26 3.39 9.17 1.17
C VAL A 26 4.47 9.69 0.24
N ILE A 27 5.71 9.61 0.71
CA ILE A 27 6.91 9.95 -0.07
C ILE A 27 7.58 8.64 -0.45
N VAL A 28 8.01 8.54 -1.70
CA VAL A 28 8.83 7.41 -2.17
C VAL A 28 10.18 7.49 -1.48
N THR A 29 10.42 6.54 -0.56
CA THR A 29 11.68 6.43 0.17
C THR A 29 12.63 5.44 -0.54
N PRO A 30 13.94 5.47 -0.26
CA PRO A 30 14.88 4.50 -0.84
C PRO A 30 14.51 3.03 -0.59
N VAL A 31 13.81 2.74 0.51
CA VAL A 31 13.30 1.40 0.81
C VAL A 31 12.19 1.00 -0.16
N ILE A 32 11.29 1.93 -0.49
CA ILE A 32 10.22 1.72 -1.47
C ILE A 32 10.83 1.55 -2.86
N GLU A 33 11.79 2.39 -3.25
CA GLU A 33 12.48 2.26 -4.54
C GLU A 33 13.17 0.90 -4.71
N LYS A 34 13.81 0.40 -3.65
CA LYS A 34 14.43 -0.92 -3.65
C LYS A 34 13.39 -2.04 -3.77
N ALA A 35 12.30 -1.96 -3.01
CA ALA A 35 11.21 -2.93 -3.10
C ALA A 35 10.57 -2.92 -4.49
N TYR A 36 10.35 -1.74 -5.06
CA TYR A 36 9.85 -1.55 -6.41
C TYR A 36 10.77 -2.20 -7.44
N SER A 37 12.07 -1.88 -7.39
CA SER A 37 13.06 -2.41 -8.34
C SER A 37 13.09 -3.94 -8.36
N LEU A 38 13.08 -4.58 -7.18
CA LEU A 38 13.04 -6.03 -7.07
C LEU A 38 11.77 -6.63 -7.67
N ILE A 39 10.61 -6.07 -7.36
CA ILE A 39 9.32 -6.57 -7.84
C ILE A 39 9.20 -6.33 -9.35
N ARG A 40 9.58 -5.14 -9.83
CA ARG A 40 9.61 -4.75 -11.23
C ARG A 40 10.42 -5.73 -12.08
N GLU A 41 11.61 -6.10 -11.61
CA GLU A 41 12.44 -7.08 -12.31
C GLU A 41 11.73 -8.43 -12.45
N ARG A 42 11.03 -8.90 -11.41
CA ARG A 42 10.26 -10.15 -11.47
C ARG A 42 9.05 -10.07 -12.39
N VAL A 43 8.34 -8.95 -12.36
CA VAL A 43 7.24 -8.68 -13.30
C VAL A 43 7.75 -8.73 -14.74
N TRP A 44 8.86 -8.04 -15.02
CA TRP A 44 9.50 -8.03 -16.34
C TRP A 44 9.93 -9.42 -16.81
N MET A 45 10.60 -10.18 -15.93
CA MET A 45 11.04 -11.54 -16.22
C MET A 45 9.91 -12.58 -16.23
N ARG A 46 8.68 -12.20 -15.86
CA ARG A 46 7.55 -13.12 -15.61
C ARG A 46 7.91 -14.25 -14.65
N SER A 47 8.74 -13.94 -13.66
CA SER A 47 9.23 -14.87 -12.65
C SER A 47 8.36 -14.81 -11.40
N THR A 48 8.05 -15.96 -10.82
CA THR A 48 7.22 -16.04 -9.61
C THR A 48 8.07 -16.02 -8.34
N GLY A 49 7.45 -15.55 -7.25
CA GLY A 49 8.01 -15.68 -5.90
C GLY A 49 8.99 -14.59 -5.51
N THR A 50 8.58 -13.74 -4.58
CA THR A 50 9.46 -12.82 -3.82
C THR A 50 8.82 -12.62 -2.46
N PHE A 51 9.64 -12.57 -1.41
CA PHE A 51 9.16 -12.37 -0.05
C PHE A 51 9.87 -11.16 0.56
N LEU A 52 9.06 -10.24 1.08
CA LEU A 52 9.52 -9.06 1.81
C LEU A 52 8.96 -9.16 3.24
N HIS A 53 9.82 -8.91 4.23
CA HIS A 53 9.42 -8.95 5.63
C HIS A 53 9.81 -7.67 6.35
N ALA A 54 8.99 -7.29 7.32
CA ALA A 54 9.24 -6.16 8.21
C ALA A 54 8.43 -6.30 9.49
N SER A 55 8.92 -5.66 10.55
CA SER A 55 8.25 -5.56 11.84
C SER A 55 6.84 -4.95 11.72
N GLN A 56 6.02 -5.13 12.76
CA GLN A 56 4.70 -4.52 12.81
C GLN A 56 4.82 -2.99 12.87
N ARG A 57 3.86 -2.29 12.24
CA ARG A 57 3.78 -0.81 12.18
C ARG A 57 4.95 -0.10 11.48
N THR A 58 5.81 -0.80 10.73
CA THR A 58 6.89 -0.20 9.93
C THR A 58 6.42 0.30 8.54
N GLY A 59 5.11 0.42 8.31
CA GLY A 59 4.61 0.89 7.01
C GLY A 59 4.65 -0.14 5.88
N LYS A 60 4.80 -1.45 6.17
CA LYS A 60 4.81 -2.50 5.13
C LYS A 60 3.57 -2.50 4.23
N SER A 61 2.39 -2.20 4.77
CA SER A 61 1.15 -2.09 4.00
C SER A 61 1.17 -0.89 3.06
N ILE A 62 1.69 0.25 3.53
CA ILE A 62 1.86 1.45 2.71
C ILE A 62 2.86 1.20 1.59
N CYS A 63 4.01 0.58 1.91
CA CYS A 63 5.02 0.20 0.92
C CYS A 63 4.42 -0.68 -0.19
N ALA A 64 3.63 -1.71 0.17
CA ALA A 64 2.96 -2.57 -0.80
C ALA A 64 1.97 -1.80 -1.70
N GLN A 65 1.18 -0.89 -1.12
CA GLN A 65 0.24 -0.04 -1.86
C GLN A 65 0.96 0.92 -2.80
N THR A 66 2.07 1.52 -2.36
CA THR A 66 2.88 2.41 -3.20
C THR A 66 3.51 1.66 -4.36
N VAL A 67 4.07 0.47 -4.11
CA VAL A 67 4.61 -0.38 -5.18
C VAL A 67 3.52 -0.77 -6.18
N GLU A 68 2.33 -1.13 -5.72
CA GLU A 68 1.17 -1.40 -6.60
C GLU A 68 0.83 -0.19 -7.47
N ALA A 69 0.82 1.02 -6.90
CA ALA A 69 0.56 2.25 -7.66
C ALA A 69 1.64 2.51 -8.72
N LEU A 70 2.92 2.36 -8.37
CA LEU A 70 4.04 2.52 -9.30
C LEU A 70 3.98 1.49 -10.45
N LEU A 71 3.62 0.24 -10.15
CA LEU A 71 3.47 -0.80 -11.17
C LEU A 71 2.33 -0.50 -12.14
N LYS A 72 1.20 0.03 -11.65
CA LYS A 72 0.07 0.46 -12.49
C LYS A 72 0.42 1.65 -13.37
N GLU A 73 1.30 2.53 -12.90
CA GLU A 73 1.79 3.65 -13.69
C GLU A 73 2.75 3.19 -14.80
N GLU A 74 3.66 2.25 -14.51
CA GLU A 74 4.62 1.76 -15.49
C GLU A 74 4.01 0.77 -16.51
N TYR A 75 3.07 -0.08 -16.08
CA TYR A 75 2.48 -1.11 -16.93
C TYR A 75 0.97 -0.91 -17.06
N GLN A 76 0.49 -0.61 -18.27
CA GLN A 76 -0.94 -0.33 -18.49
C GLN A 76 -1.84 -1.58 -18.54
N ASP A 77 -1.27 -2.76 -18.84
CA ASP A 77 -2.03 -3.99 -19.09
C ASP A 77 -1.74 -5.11 -18.06
N ILE A 78 -1.46 -4.74 -16.80
CA ILE A 78 -1.22 -5.73 -15.74
C ILE A 78 -2.43 -5.87 -14.80
N VAL A 79 -2.75 -7.11 -14.45
CA VAL A 79 -3.74 -7.41 -13.41
C VAL A 79 -2.99 -7.59 -12.08
N ILE A 80 -3.23 -6.69 -11.13
CA ILE A 80 -2.68 -6.79 -9.78
C ILE A 80 -3.80 -7.21 -8.82
N MET A 81 -3.54 -8.26 -8.04
CA MET A 81 -4.44 -8.70 -6.97
C MET A 81 -3.76 -8.50 -5.61
N SER A 82 -4.49 -7.95 -4.66
CA SER A 82 -4.01 -7.71 -3.29
C SER A 82 -4.85 -8.49 -2.29
N PHE A 83 -4.20 -9.22 -1.39
CA PHE A 83 -4.85 -10.04 -0.38
C PHE A 83 -4.25 -9.76 0.99
N SER A 84 -5.09 -9.67 2.01
CA SER A 84 -4.66 -9.63 3.41
C SER A 84 -4.92 -10.97 4.09
N ALA A 85 -3.89 -11.58 4.66
CA ALA A 85 -4.07 -12.73 5.52
C ALA A 85 -4.62 -12.28 6.88
N THR A 86 -5.83 -12.69 7.21
CA THR A 86 -6.44 -12.47 8.52
C THR A 86 -6.32 -13.74 9.36
N LYS A 87 -5.83 -13.62 10.59
CA LYS A 87 -5.83 -14.75 11.53
C LYS A 87 -7.29 -15.13 11.82
N ARG A 88 -7.73 -16.28 11.33
CA ARG A 88 -9.04 -16.83 11.69
C ARG A 88 -8.93 -17.40 13.11
N GLU A 89 -9.68 -16.85 14.06
CA GLU A 89 -9.91 -17.52 15.34
C GLU A 89 -10.83 -18.72 15.09
N GLY A 90 -10.26 -19.82 14.62
CA GLY A 90 -10.96 -21.09 14.63
C GLY A 90 -11.11 -21.54 16.08
N ARG A 91 -12.34 -21.73 16.55
CA ARG A 91 -12.58 -22.67 17.66
C ARG A 91 -11.93 -23.98 17.24
N SER A 92 -10.89 -24.39 17.99
CA SER A 92 -10.34 -25.73 17.90
C SER A 92 -11.39 -26.71 18.43
N THR A 93 -12.39 -27.04 17.61
CA THR A 93 -13.11 -28.30 17.78
C THR A 93 -12.16 -29.37 17.28
N ALA A 94 -11.35 -29.91 18.19
CA ALA A 94 -10.75 -31.22 18.00
C ALA A 94 -11.92 -32.18 17.80
N MET A 95 -12.26 -32.47 16.55
CA MET A 95 -13.19 -33.52 16.21
C MET A 95 -12.39 -34.82 16.33
N PHE A 96 -12.36 -35.37 17.55
CA PHE A 96 -11.98 -36.77 17.75
C PHE A 96 -13.07 -37.59 17.06
N ILE A 97 -12.70 -38.30 15.99
CA ILE A 97 -13.50 -39.37 15.42
C ILE A 97 -12.90 -40.65 15.99
N GLU A 98 -13.67 -41.35 16.83
CA GLU A 98 -13.45 -42.75 17.20
C GLU A 98 -13.75 -43.68 16.02
#